data_AF-A0A9X1D596-F1
#
_entry.id   AF-A0A9X1D596-F1
#
_cell.length_a   1.000
_cell.length_b   1.000
_cell.length_c   1.000
_cell.angle_alpha   90.00
_cell.angle_beta   90.00
_cell.angle_gamma   90.00
#
_symmetry.space_group_name_H-M   'P 1'
#
loop_
_entity.id
_entity.type
_entity.pdbx_description
1 polymer ?
#
loop_
_entity_poly.entity_id
_entity_poly.type
_entity_poly.pdbx_seq_one_letter_code
_entity_poly.pdbx_strand_id
1 'polypeptide(L)'
;MIAISEGEKALSLALLERVLAGTESHEALLAEVVDFYGSGLTVTIRETGDGQSRFAVNIDGPTLQFKSAVIDLCNGPRIKEAAVHELLHLALGARGFPLIYALSIDDRHAPRFPMIDEAIRKAVNVVQHTVFLEEFLQLGLAADRFLSEEPRQTGYGSEAKKYLGGQLDPERAWEAWTWWGLEFLRHHCARRHSGPKTKLSAESIQKWGDRLLHGFKRRTHEMTRLLDGGEQKTPERYRETMTALFGLMSLPADVSYCRLRPRDGLPPRAECA
;
A
#
# COMPACT_ATOMS: atom_id res chain seq x y z
N MET A 1 -27.20 0.07 3.11
CA MET A 1 -26.22 -0.35 4.13
C MET A 1 -26.90 -1.42 4.96
N ILE A 2 -26.41 -2.65 4.92
CA ILE A 2 -26.86 -3.70 5.84
C ILE A 2 -26.01 -3.50 7.09
N ALA A 3 -26.63 -3.14 8.21
CA ALA A 3 -25.91 -3.05 9.47
C ALA A 3 -25.47 -4.47 9.85
N ILE A 4 -24.16 -4.67 9.97
CA ILE A 4 -23.59 -5.92 10.48
C ILE A 4 -23.95 -5.99 11.97
N SER A 5 -24.46 -7.14 12.41
CA SER A 5 -24.88 -7.36 13.80
C SER A 5 -23.68 -7.33 14.76
N GLU A 6 -23.89 -6.96 16.02
CA GLU A 6 -22.81 -7.02 17.05
C GLU A 6 -22.23 -8.43 17.19
N GLY A 7 -23.04 -9.46 16.99
CA GLY A 7 -22.60 -10.86 17.01
C GLY A 7 -21.63 -11.21 15.89
N GLU A 8 -21.85 -10.69 14.68
CA GLU A 8 -20.92 -10.88 13.55
C GLU A 8 -19.58 -10.18 13.81
N LYS A 9 -19.57 -9.00 14.44
CA LYS A 9 -18.32 -8.31 14.83
C LYS A 9 -17.53 -9.09 15.89
N ALA A 10 -18.20 -9.60 16.92
CA ALA A 10 -17.55 -10.38 17.98
C ALA A 10 -16.94 -11.68 17.44
N LEU A 11 -17.67 -12.40 16.56
CA LEU A 11 -17.17 -13.61 15.92
C LEU A 11 -15.94 -13.33 15.06
N SER A 12 -15.98 -12.22 14.33
CA SER A 12 -14.93 -11.74 13.46
C SER A 12 -13.63 -11.38 14.19
N LEU A 13 -13.73 -10.69 15.34
CA LEU A 13 -12.59 -10.43 16.21
C LEU A 13 -12.02 -11.73 16.79
N ALA A 14 -12.89 -12.63 17.26
CA ALA A 14 -12.45 -13.92 17.80
C ALA A 14 -11.70 -14.78 16.75
N LEU A 15 -12.09 -14.69 15.48
CA LEU A 15 -11.38 -15.36 14.39
C LEU A 15 -9.99 -14.76 14.16
N LEU A 16 -9.86 -13.43 14.20
CA LEU A 16 -8.58 -12.76 14.05
C LEU A 16 -7.65 -13.02 15.24
N GLU A 17 -8.17 -12.95 16.47
CA GLU A 17 -7.48 -13.35 17.70
C GLU A 17 -6.95 -14.78 17.59
N ARG A 18 -7.78 -15.71 17.11
CA ARG A 18 -7.38 -17.10 16.93
C ARG A 18 -6.25 -17.26 15.89
N VAL A 19 -6.27 -16.49 14.79
CA VAL A 19 -5.20 -16.52 13.78
C VAL A 19 -3.88 -15.99 14.36
N LEU A 20 -3.95 -15.00 15.24
CA LEU A 20 -2.78 -14.30 15.79
C LEU A 20 -2.27 -14.92 17.10
N ALA A 21 -3.07 -15.78 17.73
CA ALA A 21 -2.80 -16.38 19.03
C ALA A 21 -1.40 -16.99 19.17
N GLY A 22 -0.90 -16.99 20.41
CA GLY A 22 0.37 -17.61 20.78
C GLY A 22 1.58 -16.68 20.65
N THR A 23 1.38 -15.37 20.53
CA THR A 23 2.45 -14.37 20.64
C THR A 23 1.89 -13.04 21.17
N GLU A 24 2.36 -12.63 22.35
CA GLU A 24 1.91 -11.40 23.05
C GLU A 24 2.02 -10.14 22.17
N SER A 25 3.05 -10.06 21.32
CA SER A 25 3.27 -8.91 20.44
C SER A 25 2.24 -8.79 19.32
N HIS A 26 1.69 -9.90 18.81
CA HIS A 26 0.62 -9.88 17.80
C HIS A 26 -0.72 -9.48 18.42
N GLU A 27 -0.96 -9.94 19.65
CA GLU A 27 -2.15 -9.58 20.43
C GLU A 27 -2.13 -8.07 20.77
N ALA A 28 -0.96 -7.52 21.12
CA ALA A 28 -0.80 -6.09 21.36
C ALA A 28 -1.08 -5.23 20.11
N LEU A 29 -0.61 -5.65 18.93
CA LEU A 29 -0.90 -4.96 17.66
C LEU A 29 -2.40 -4.98 17.34
N LEU A 30 -3.06 -6.13 17.55
CA LEU A 30 -4.49 -6.24 17.37
C LEU A 30 -5.23 -5.32 18.35
N ALA A 31 -4.85 -5.30 19.62
CA ALA A 31 -5.43 -4.43 20.63
C ALA A 31 -5.31 -2.95 20.25
N GLU A 32 -4.14 -2.50 19.77
CA GLU A 32 -3.95 -1.13 19.28
C GLU A 32 -4.97 -0.76 18.19
N VAL A 33 -5.13 -1.64 17.18
CA VAL A 33 -6.07 -1.43 16.08
C VAL A 33 -7.52 -1.43 16.59
N VAL A 34 -7.88 -2.38 17.45
CA VAL A 34 -9.23 -2.49 18.01
C VAL A 34 -9.58 -1.29 18.89
N ASP A 35 -8.66 -0.85 19.75
CA ASP A 35 -8.87 0.30 20.64
C ASP A 35 -9.04 1.59 19.83
N PHE A 36 -8.30 1.75 18.73
CA PHE A 36 -8.39 2.96 17.90
C PHE A 36 -9.64 3.00 17.02
N TYR A 37 -9.95 1.91 16.31
CA TYR A 37 -11.06 1.88 15.36
C TYR A 37 -12.39 1.51 16.02
N GLY A 38 -12.35 0.82 17.18
CA GLY A 38 -13.49 0.43 17.99
C GLY A 38 -14.59 -0.23 17.17
N SER A 39 -15.81 0.27 17.33
CA SER A 39 -17.00 -0.22 16.61
C SER A 39 -16.97 0.02 15.09
N GLY A 40 -16.00 0.79 14.58
CA GLY A 40 -15.78 1.01 13.15
C GLY A 40 -15.07 -0.15 12.44
N LEU A 41 -14.42 -1.06 13.17
CA LEU A 41 -13.81 -2.25 12.59
C LEU A 41 -14.90 -3.31 12.30
N THR A 42 -14.91 -3.85 11.10
CA THR A 42 -15.78 -4.98 10.71
C THR A 42 -14.94 -6.04 10.02
N VAL A 43 -15.32 -7.31 10.11
CA VAL A 43 -14.68 -8.36 9.30
C VAL A 43 -15.78 -9.07 8.55
N THR A 44 -15.63 -9.12 7.23
CA THR A 44 -16.50 -9.89 6.35
C THR A 44 -15.76 -11.14 5.91
N ILE A 45 -16.42 -12.29 6.02
CA ILE A 45 -15.94 -13.53 5.41
C ILE A 45 -16.53 -13.61 4.00
N ARG A 46 -15.68 -13.83 3.00
CA ARG A 46 -16.09 -14.09 1.62
C ARG A 46 -15.69 -15.51 1.25
N GLU A 47 -16.67 -16.37 1.05
CA GLU A 47 -16.44 -17.64 0.37
C GLU A 47 -16.08 -17.34 -1.08
N THR A 48 -14.94 -17.85 -1.54
CA THR A 48 -14.61 -17.80 -2.96
C THR A 48 -15.05 -19.09 -3.63
N GLY A 49 -15.55 -18.98 -4.87
CA GLY A 49 -16.09 -20.11 -5.64
C GLY A 49 -15.07 -21.20 -5.99
N ASP A 50 -13.83 -21.07 -5.52
CA ASP A 50 -12.74 -22.05 -5.59
C ASP A 50 -12.68 -22.97 -4.35
N GLY A 51 -13.64 -22.88 -3.43
CA GLY A 51 -13.68 -23.69 -2.21
C GLY A 51 -12.71 -23.22 -1.12
N GLN A 52 -12.09 -22.04 -1.29
CA GLN A 52 -11.32 -21.38 -0.23
C GLN A 52 -12.21 -20.38 0.51
N SER A 53 -12.05 -20.32 1.83
CA SER A 53 -12.57 -19.20 2.63
C SER A 53 -11.55 -18.07 2.58
N ARG A 54 -11.98 -16.87 2.17
CA ARG A 54 -11.21 -15.63 2.30
C ARG A 54 -11.85 -14.78 3.39
N PHE A 55 -11.07 -14.26 4.31
CA PHE A 55 -11.55 -13.24 5.24
C PHE A 55 -11.25 -11.86 4.65
N ALA A 56 -11.89 -10.82 5.14
CA ALA A 56 -11.60 -9.42 4.83
C ALA A 56 -11.95 -8.59 6.05
N VAL A 57 -10.96 -8.09 6.80
CA VAL A 57 -11.21 -7.05 7.81
C VAL A 57 -11.40 -5.74 7.06
N ASN A 58 -12.60 -5.17 7.16
CA ASN A 58 -12.94 -3.85 6.64
C ASN A 58 -13.01 -2.84 7.80
N ILE A 59 -12.96 -1.57 7.45
CA ILE A 59 -13.37 -0.52 8.38
C ILE A 59 -14.67 0.05 7.81
N ASP A 60 -15.78 -0.17 8.51
CA ASP A 60 -17.09 0.34 8.11
C ASP A 60 -17.08 1.86 8.25
N GLY A 61 -17.04 2.52 7.10
CA GLY A 61 -16.71 3.92 6.98
C GLY A 61 -17.80 4.85 6.44
N PRO A 62 -19.08 4.81 6.87
CA PRO A 62 -19.90 6.00 6.66
C PRO A 62 -19.26 7.25 7.32
N THR A 63 -18.44 7.07 8.36
CA THR A 63 -17.68 8.14 9.04
C THR A 63 -16.23 8.31 8.57
N LEU A 64 -15.66 7.34 7.86
CA LEU A 64 -14.24 7.34 7.47
C LEU A 64 -14.04 7.72 6.00
N GLN A 65 -15.05 7.63 5.14
CA GLN A 65 -14.97 8.01 3.71
C GLN A 65 -13.85 7.33 2.90
N PHE A 66 -13.18 6.31 3.45
CA PHE A 66 -12.17 5.52 2.74
C PHE A 66 -12.79 4.25 2.15
N LYS A 67 -12.31 3.83 0.97
CA LYS A 67 -12.53 2.46 0.49
C LYS A 67 -11.75 1.53 1.43
N SER A 68 -12.48 0.67 2.14
CA SER A 68 -12.03 -0.46 2.95
C SER A 68 -10.57 -0.90 2.73
N ALA A 69 -9.77 -1.02 3.80
CA ALA A 69 -8.71 -2.02 3.81
C ALA A 69 -9.39 -3.40 3.71
N VAL A 70 -8.84 -4.32 2.94
CA VAL A 70 -9.40 -5.67 2.77
C VAL A 70 -8.29 -6.64 3.10
N ILE A 71 -8.36 -7.26 4.28
CA ILE A 71 -7.41 -8.31 4.67
C ILE A 71 -7.83 -9.62 4.02
N ASP A 72 -7.47 -9.86 2.75
CA ASP A 72 -7.75 -11.13 2.07
C ASP A 72 -6.93 -12.28 2.70
N LEU A 73 -7.48 -12.91 3.75
CA LEU A 73 -6.86 -14.07 4.39
C LEU A 73 -7.29 -15.34 3.66
N CYS A 74 -6.47 -15.86 2.75
CA CYS A 74 -6.64 -17.24 2.29
C CYS A 74 -6.21 -18.21 3.41
N ASN A 75 -7.06 -19.16 3.77
CA ASN A 75 -6.67 -20.27 4.65
C ASN A 75 -5.46 -21.01 4.04
N GLY A 76 -4.28 -20.77 4.62
CA GLY A 76 -3.02 -21.24 4.08
C GLY A 76 -1.84 -20.99 5.03
N PRO A 77 -0.63 -21.45 4.68
CA PRO A 77 0.53 -21.44 5.56
C PRO A 77 1.09 -20.04 5.86
N ARG A 78 0.49 -18.98 5.31
CA ARG A 78 0.90 -17.57 5.48
C ARG A 78 -0.18 -16.70 6.12
N ILE A 79 -1.24 -17.30 6.66
CA ILE A 79 -2.41 -16.56 7.13
C ILE A 79 -2.06 -15.59 8.27
N LYS A 80 -1.14 -16.00 9.15
CA LYS A 80 -0.67 -15.17 10.26
C LYS A 80 0.13 -13.98 9.77
N GLU A 81 1.04 -14.18 8.82
CA GLU A 81 1.82 -13.12 8.20
C GLU A 81 0.97 -12.14 7.41
N ALA A 82 -0.03 -12.65 6.66
CA ALA A 82 -0.99 -11.81 5.95
C ALA A 82 -1.83 -10.97 6.93
N ALA A 83 -2.30 -11.57 8.03
CA ALA A 83 -3.05 -10.85 9.06
C ALA A 83 -2.23 -9.73 9.70
N VAL A 84 -0.99 -10.02 10.11
CA VAL A 84 -0.09 -9.02 10.69
C VAL A 84 0.25 -7.92 9.68
N HIS A 85 0.54 -8.28 8.43
CA HIS A 85 0.86 -7.31 7.37
C HIS A 85 -0.25 -6.25 7.22
N GLU A 86 -1.49 -6.69 7.17
CA GLU A 86 -2.61 -5.78 6.99
C GLU A 86 -2.99 -5.03 8.29
N LEU A 87 -2.82 -5.65 9.46
CA LEU A 87 -2.95 -4.93 10.73
C LEU A 87 -1.93 -3.79 10.84
N LEU A 88 -0.71 -3.98 10.34
CA LEU A 88 0.30 -2.91 10.29
C LEU A 88 -0.12 -1.74 9.40
N HIS A 89 -0.79 -2.01 8.25
CA HIS A 89 -1.39 -0.94 7.44
C HIS A 89 -2.43 -0.14 8.24
N LEU A 90 -3.30 -0.83 8.98
CA LEU A 90 -4.32 -0.17 9.82
C LEU A 90 -3.70 0.64 10.96
N ALA A 91 -2.65 0.12 11.59
CA ALA A 91 -1.93 0.75 12.68
C ALA A 91 -1.26 2.06 12.26
N LEU A 92 -0.83 2.20 10.99
CA LEU A 92 -0.32 3.48 10.50
C LEU A 92 -1.34 4.62 10.70
N GLY A 93 -2.63 4.37 10.41
CA GLY A 93 -3.69 5.35 10.64
C GLY A 93 -3.86 5.70 12.13
N ALA A 94 -3.81 4.69 13.01
CA ALA A 94 -3.87 4.87 14.46
C ALA A 94 -2.70 5.72 15.00
N ARG A 95 -1.53 5.57 14.38
CA ARG A 95 -0.29 6.29 14.71
C ARG A 95 -0.19 7.66 14.03
N GLY A 96 -1.27 8.12 13.40
CA GLY A 96 -1.37 9.47 12.85
C GLY A 96 -0.73 9.66 11.47
N PHE A 97 -0.36 8.59 10.76
CA PHE A 97 0.06 8.71 9.36
C PHE A 97 -1.11 9.26 8.53
N PRO A 98 -0.85 10.25 7.67
CA PRO A 98 -1.91 10.86 6.89
C PRO A 98 -2.36 9.91 5.76
N LEU A 99 -3.68 9.85 5.56
CA LEU A 99 -4.35 9.07 4.52
C LEU A 99 -4.75 9.97 3.35
N ILE A 100 -4.69 9.45 2.13
CA ILE A 100 -5.17 10.15 0.94
C ILE A 100 -6.69 10.13 0.92
N TYR A 101 -7.29 11.31 1.03
CA TYR A 101 -8.74 11.47 1.08
C TYR A 101 -9.36 11.87 -0.25
N ALA A 102 -8.69 12.77 -0.98
CA ALA A 102 -9.16 13.21 -2.29
C ALA A 102 -7.99 13.41 -3.25
N LEU A 103 -8.28 13.18 -4.53
CA LEU A 103 -7.37 13.38 -5.64
C LEU A 103 -7.94 14.48 -6.54
N SER A 104 -7.20 15.57 -6.70
CA SER A 104 -7.52 16.61 -7.69
C SER A 104 -6.86 16.22 -9.00
N ILE A 105 -7.67 16.00 -10.04
CA ILE A 105 -7.19 15.68 -11.39
C ILE A 105 -7.69 16.77 -12.33
N ASP A 106 -6.79 17.30 -13.15
CA ASP A 106 -7.17 18.27 -14.19
C ASP A 106 -8.01 17.61 -15.30
N ASP A 107 -8.76 18.41 -16.06
CA ASP A 107 -9.66 17.90 -17.11
C ASP A 107 -8.94 17.08 -18.19
N ARG A 108 -7.63 17.34 -18.40
CA ARG A 108 -6.82 16.61 -19.39
C ARG A 108 -6.54 15.17 -18.95
N HIS A 109 -6.42 14.93 -17.65
CA HIS A 109 -6.15 13.62 -17.08
C HIS A 109 -7.40 12.93 -16.53
N ALA A 110 -8.55 13.61 -16.47
CA ALA A 110 -9.81 13.03 -16.01
C ALA A 110 -10.19 11.69 -16.70
N PRO A 111 -10.02 11.51 -18.03
CA PRO A 111 -10.28 10.22 -18.68
C PRO A 111 -9.39 9.07 -18.19
N ARG A 112 -8.26 9.40 -17.55
CA ARG A 112 -7.25 8.45 -17.04
C ARG A 112 -7.36 8.26 -15.53
N PHE A 113 -8.38 8.83 -14.88
CA PHE A 113 -8.58 8.75 -13.42
C PHE A 113 -8.41 7.33 -12.86
N PRO A 114 -9.01 6.26 -13.43
CA PRO A 114 -8.87 4.91 -12.86
C PRO A 114 -7.41 4.43 -12.82
N MET A 115 -6.62 4.74 -13.85
CA MET A 115 -5.21 4.36 -13.92
C MET A 115 -4.37 5.15 -12.91
N ILE A 116 -4.66 6.45 -12.75
CA ILE A 116 -3.98 7.32 -11.79
C ILE A 116 -4.27 6.86 -10.36
N ASP A 117 -5.54 6.65 -10.04
CA ASP A 117 -6.01 6.18 -8.74
C ASP A 117 -5.37 4.82 -8.38
N GLU A 118 -5.30 3.89 -9.34
CA GLU A 118 -4.58 2.62 -9.16
C GLU A 118 -3.08 2.81 -8.92
N ALA A 119 -2.41 3.66 -9.71
CA ALA A 119 -0.98 3.90 -9.56
C ALA A 119 -0.63 4.57 -8.23
N ILE A 120 -1.44 5.53 -7.76
CA ILE A 120 -1.30 6.17 -6.45
C ILE A 120 -1.47 5.13 -5.34
N ARG A 121 -2.52 4.29 -5.39
CA ARG A 121 -2.71 3.22 -4.41
C ARG A 121 -1.52 2.28 -4.35
N LYS A 122 -0.99 1.85 -5.50
CA LYS A 122 0.19 0.98 -5.56
C LYS A 122 1.43 1.66 -4.98
N ALA A 123 1.67 2.93 -5.29
CA ALA A 123 2.80 3.68 -4.75
C ALA A 123 2.71 3.83 -3.23
N VAL A 124 1.54 4.22 -2.70
CA VAL A 124 1.27 4.29 -1.26
C VAL A 124 1.54 2.95 -0.60
N ASN A 125 0.99 1.87 -1.14
CA ASN A 125 1.14 0.52 -0.61
C ASN A 125 2.63 0.11 -0.52
N VAL A 126 3.39 0.33 -1.61
CA VAL A 126 4.84 0.01 -1.63
C VAL A 126 5.61 0.82 -0.58
N VAL A 127 5.29 2.10 -0.39
CA VAL A 127 5.95 2.94 0.61
C VAL A 127 5.57 2.51 2.03
N GLN A 128 4.29 2.24 2.29
CA GLN A 128 3.83 1.75 3.60
C GLN A 128 4.53 0.45 3.99
N HIS A 129 4.74 -0.47 3.05
CA HIS A 129 5.55 -1.68 3.29
C HIS A 129 6.95 -1.33 3.79
N THR A 130 7.58 -0.27 3.26
CA THR A 130 8.89 0.19 3.74
C THR A 130 8.81 0.82 5.14
N VAL A 131 7.69 1.43 5.49
CA VAL A 131 7.47 2.02 6.83
C VAL A 131 7.40 0.93 7.90
N PHE A 132 6.58 -0.10 7.71
CA PHE A 132 6.33 -1.10 8.75
C PHE A 132 7.13 -2.41 8.61
N LEU A 133 8.00 -2.56 7.61
CA LEU A 133 8.83 -3.77 7.46
C LEU A 133 9.62 -4.09 8.73
N GLU A 134 10.24 -3.08 9.35
CA GLU A 134 11.06 -3.29 10.54
C GLU A 134 10.23 -3.86 11.70
N GLU A 135 9.03 -3.33 11.89
CA GLU A 135 8.09 -3.84 12.89
C GLU A 135 7.61 -5.25 12.57
N PHE A 136 7.29 -5.54 11.31
CA PHE A 136 6.95 -6.89 10.88
C PHE A 136 8.03 -7.92 11.27
N LEU A 137 9.31 -7.56 11.11
CA LEU A 137 10.44 -8.39 11.53
C LEU A 137 10.59 -8.46 13.06
N GLN A 138 10.38 -7.35 13.77
CA GLN A 138 10.39 -7.32 15.25
C GLN A 138 9.28 -8.16 15.88
N LEU A 139 8.15 -8.33 15.17
CA LEU A 139 7.07 -9.24 15.53
C LEU A 139 7.43 -10.73 15.29
N GLY A 140 8.69 -11.03 14.92
CA GLY A 140 9.20 -12.39 14.79
C GLY A 140 8.84 -13.08 13.46
N LEU A 141 8.32 -12.34 12.49
CA LEU A 141 7.95 -12.89 11.18
C LEU A 141 9.13 -12.82 10.20
N ALA A 142 9.17 -13.78 9.27
CA ALA A 142 10.30 -13.91 8.34
C ALA A 142 10.16 -12.95 7.14
N ALA A 143 11.27 -12.32 6.74
CA ALA A 143 11.29 -11.38 5.61
C ALA A 143 10.78 -11.99 4.28
N ASP A 144 11.06 -13.27 4.03
CA ASP A 144 10.58 -13.99 2.84
C ASP A 144 9.07 -14.27 2.86
N ARG A 145 8.40 -14.01 4.00
CA ARG A 145 6.95 -14.06 4.18
C ARG A 145 6.29 -12.68 4.18
N PHE A 146 7.06 -11.61 4.04
CA PHE A 146 6.54 -10.24 4.08
C PHE A 146 5.81 -9.84 2.78
N LEU A 147 6.39 -10.17 1.64
CA LEU A 147 5.75 -9.98 0.32
C LEU A 147 5.48 -11.33 -0.32
N SER A 148 4.41 -11.45 -1.09
CA SER A 148 4.22 -12.59 -1.98
C SER A 148 5.23 -12.52 -3.12
N GLU A 149 5.80 -13.66 -3.52
CA GLU A 149 6.62 -13.70 -4.73
C GLU A 149 5.77 -13.22 -5.89
N GLU A 150 6.24 -12.22 -6.63
CA GLU A 150 5.54 -11.77 -7.81
C GLU A 150 5.51 -12.91 -8.85
N PRO A 151 4.33 -13.40 -9.26
CA PRO A 151 4.23 -14.58 -10.10
C PRO A 151 4.68 -14.36 -11.54
N ARG A 152 5.13 -13.15 -11.91
CA ARG A 152 5.55 -12.81 -13.27
C ARG A 152 6.91 -12.11 -13.28
N GLN A 153 7.89 -12.76 -13.90
CA GLN A 153 9.04 -12.04 -14.43
C GLN A 153 8.55 -11.14 -15.57
N THR A 154 8.25 -9.87 -15.29
CA THR A 154 7.94 -8.89 -16.34
C THR A 154 9.13 -8.77 -17.29
N GLY A 155 8.91 -9.02 -18.57
CA GLY A 155 9.93 -8.82 -19.61
C GLY A 155 10.11 -7.34 -19.91
N TYR A 156 10.81 -6.58 -19.06
CA TYR A 156 10.99 -5.13 -19.21
C TYR A 156 11.56 -4.70 -20.57
N GLY A 157 12.42 -5.52 -21.18
CA GLY A 157 12.91 -5.27 -22.53
C GLY A 157 11.80 -5.38 -23.60
N SER A 158 10.85 -6.31 -23.43
CA SER A 158 9.68 -6.43 -24.32
C SER A 158 8.71 -5.28 -24.12
N GLU A 159 8.48 -4.86 -22.87
CA GLU A 159 7.69 -3.67 -22.57
C GLU A 159 8.33 -2.42 -23.18
N ALA A 160 9.65 -2.24 -23.02
CA ALA A 160 10.38 -1.12 -23.62
C ALA A 160 10.28 -1.09 -25.15
N LYS A 161 10.33 -2.26 -25.81
CA LYS A 161 10.20 -2.36 -27.28
C LYS A 161 8.86 -1.86 -27.80
N LYS A 162 7.77 -1.97 -27.04
CA LYS A 162 6.45 -1.40 -27.41
C LYS A 162 6.50 0.12 -27.59
N TYR A 163 7.47 0.77 -26.95
CA TYR A 163 7.65 2.22 -26.94
C TYR A 163 8.81 2.68 -27.84
N LEU A 164 9.88 1.88 -28.00
CA LEU A 164 11.04 2.21 -28.84
C LEU A 164 10.77 2.11 -30.36
N GLY A 165 9.70 1.43 -30.78
CA GLY A 165 9.37 1.21 -32.19
C GLY A 165 8.69 2.38 -32.91
N GLY A 166 8.46 3.51 -32.23
CA GLY A 166 7.82 4.71 -32.79
C GLY A 166 8.14 5.96 -31.96
N GLN A 167 7.74 7.14 -32.43
CA GLN A 167 7.85 8.36 -31.64
C GLN A 167 6.90 8.27 -30.45
N LEU A 168 7.43 8.39 -29.24
CA LEU A 168 6.63 8.41 -28.02
C LEU A 168 5.79 9.69 -28.04
N ASP A 169 4.50 9.54 -28.34
CA ASP A 169 3.52 10.62 -28.22
C ASP A 169 3.60 11.21 -26.80
N PRO A 170 3.65 12.56 -26.64
CA PRO A 170 3.62 13.21 -25.33
C PRO A 170 2.61 12.64 -24.34
N GLU A 171 1.40 12.25 -24.78
CA GLU A 171 0.41 11.64 -23.88
C GLU A 171 0.86 10.25 -23.39
N ARG A 172 1.45 9.44 -24.27
CA ARG A 172 2.00 8.13 -23.92
C ARG A 172 3.29 8.24 -23.11
N ALA A 173 4.00 9.36 -23.22
CA ALA A 173 5.18 9.64 -22.42
C ALA A 173 4.84 9.78 -20.94
N TRP A 174 3.71 10.43 -20.62
CA TRP A 174 3.25 10.55 -19.24
C TRP A 174 2.84 9.20 -18.64
N GLU A 175 2.10 8.37 -19.39
CA GLU A 175 1.74 7.00 -18.97
C GLU A 175 2.98 6.13 -18.76
N ALA A 176 3.94 6.22 -19.69
CA ALA A 176 5.22 5.52 -19.57
C ALA A 176 5.99 5.99 -18.32
N TRP A 177 6.04 7.29 -18.04
CA TRP A 177 6.65 7.82 -16.81
C TRP A 177 6.03 7.24 -15.55
N THR A 178 4.70 7.22 -15.49
CA THR A 178 3.95 6.69 -14.35
C THR A 178 4.26 5.21 -14.14
N TRP A 179 4.18 4.42 -15.21
CA TRP A 179 4.42 2.98 -15.14
C TRP A 179 5.87 2.64 -14.77
N TRP A 180 6.85 3.20 -15.48
CA TRP A 180 8.27 2.94 -15.21
C TRP A 180 8.70 3.45 -13.83
N GLY A 181 8.18 4.60 -13.40
CA GLY A 181 8.43 5.14 -12.06
C GLY A 181 7.90 4.23 -10.96
N LEU A 182 6.67 3.76 -11.08
CA LEU A 182 6.06 2.81 -10.14
C LEU A 182 6.81 1.47 -10.11
N GLU A 183 7.19 0.96 -11.28
CA GLU A 183 8.02 -0.24 -11.38
C GLU A 183 9.36 -0.06 -10.67
N PHE A 184 10.04 1.06 -10.90
CA PHE A 184 11.30 1.34 -10.21
C PHE A 184 11.12 1.37 -8.69
N LEU A 185 10.10 2.07 -8.19
CA LEU A 185 9.75 2.13 -6.77
C LEU A 185 9.54 0.73 -6.19
N ARG A 186 8.74 -0.09 -6.87
CA ARG A 186 8.42 -1.46 -6.49
C ARG A 186 9.68 -2.31 -6.37
N HIS A 187 10.56 -2.32 -7.37
CA HIS A 187 11.80 -3.11 -7.34
C HIS A 187 12.80 -2.60 -6.32
N HIS A 188 12.90 -1.28 -6.17
CA HIS A 188 13.79 -0.66 -5.20
C HIS A 188 13.41 -1.06 -3.76
N CYS A 189 12.13 -1.00 -3.42
CA CYS A 189 11.62 -1.44 -2.12
C CYS A 189 11.65 -2.97 -1.98
N ALA A 190 11.25 -3.73 -3.00
CA ALA A 190 11.23 -5.20 -2.97
C ALA A 190 12.61 -5.80 -2.66
N ARG A 191 13.70 -5.22 -3.16
CA ARG A 191 15.07 -5.65 -2.82
C ARG A 191 15.34 -5.64 -1.32
N ARG A 192 14.73 -4.72 -0.58
CA ARG A 192 14.84 -4.63 0.88
C ARG A 192 13.87 -5.55 1.60
N HIS A 193 12.75 -5.85 0.96
CA HIS A 193 11.61 -6.53 1.56
C HIS A 193 11.61 -8.05 1.34
N SER A 194 12.22 -8.57 0.27
CA SER A 194 12.05 -9.96 -0.20
C SER A 194 13.27 -10.88 0.00
N GLY A 195 14.28 -10.44 0.76
CA GLY A 195 15.51 -11.22 0.98
C GLY A 195 16.35 -11.47 -0.29
N PRO A 196 17.45 -12.24 -0.20
CA PRO A 196 18.47 -12.37 -1.25
C PRO A 196 18.04 -13.13 -2.52
N LYS A 197 16.81 -13.67 -2.58
CA LYS A 197 16.35 -14.55 -3.67
C LYS A 197 15.69 -13.82 -4.84
N THR A 198 15.42 -12.52 -4.74
CA THR A 198 14.78 -11.76 -5.82
C THR A 198 15.79 -11.33 -6.89
N LYS A 199 15.64 -11.89 -8.10
CA LYS A 199 16.51 -11.61 -9.27
C LYS A 199 16.13 -10.33 -10.03
N LEU A 200 15.15 -9.57 -9.58
CA LEU A 200 14.66 -8.38 -10.25
C LEU A 200 15.41 -7.15 -9.72
N SER A 201 16.19 -6.49 -10.57
CA SER A 201 16.97 -5.32 -10.15
C SER A 201 16.32 -4.03 -10.61
N ALA A 202 16.14 -3.09 -9.66
CA ALA A 202 15.76 -1.71 -9.95
C ALA A 202 16.71 -1.05 -10.98
N GLU A 203 17.96 -1.52 -11.07
CA GLU A 203 18.95 -1.13 -12.07
C GLU A 203 18.52 -1.49 -13.51
N SER A 204 17.90 -2.65 -13.71
CA SER A 204 17.37 -3.04 -15.03
C SER A 204 16.24 -2.11 -15.46
N ILE A 205 15.36 -1.77 -14.50
CA ILE A 205 14.27 -0.80 -14.72
C ILE A 205 14.84 0.57 -15.07
N GLN A 206 15.80 1.05 -14.29
CA GLN A 206 16.48 2.32 -14.55
C GLN A 206 17.11 2.34 -15.93
N LYS A 207 17.83 1.28 -16.32
CA LYS A 207 18.49 1.17 -17.62
C LYS A 207 17.50 1.25 -18.78
N TRP A 208 16.37 0.54 -18.70
CA TRP A 208 15.37 0.56 -19.77
C TRP A 208 14.55 1.86 -19.78
N GLY A 209 14.14 2.35 -18.61
CA GLY A 209 13.44 3.63 -18.48
C GLY A 209 14.27 4.81 -18.97
N ASP A 210 15.58 4.85 -18.70
CA ASP A 210 16.48 5.93 -19.15
C ASP A 210 16.67 5.97 -20.68
N ARG A 211 16.51 4.83 -21.36
CA ARG A 211 16.49 4.78 -22.83
C ARG A 211 15.19 5.33 -23.43
N LEU A 212 14.10 5.32 -22.66
CA LEU A 212 12.77 5.68 -23.11
C LEU A 212 12.38 7.11 -22.73
N LEU A 213 12.81 7.55 -21.55
CA LEU A 213 12.27 8.71 -20.87
C LEU A 213 13.42 9.64 -20.44
N HIS A 214 13.46 10.83 -21.03
CA HIS A 214 14.52 11.80 -20.77
C HIS A 214 14.58 12.21 -19.29
N GLY A 215 15.69 11.91 -18.62
CA GLY A 215 15.91 12.25 -17.21
C GLY A 215 15.40 11.20 -16.23
N PHE A 216 15.00 10.01 -16.69
CA PHE A 216 14.56 8.90 -15.83
C PHE A 216 15.61 8.51 -14.79
N LYS A 217 16.88 8.40 -15.20
CA LYS A 217 17.97 8.13 -14.27
C LYS A 217 18.03 9.16 -13.15
N ARG A 218 17.97 10.46 -13.47
CA ARG A 218 18.03 11.52 -12.44
C ARG A 218 16.85 11.42 -11.47
N ARG A 219 15.62 11.24 -11.96
CA ARG A 219 14.44 11.14 -11.09
C ARG A 219 14.47 9.90 -10.19
N THR A 220 14.91 8.76 -10.72
CA THR A 220 15.03 7.53 -9.94
C THR A 220 16.14 7.61 -8.88
N HIS A 221 17.22 8.34 -9.12
CA HIS A 221 18.21 8.66 -8.07
C HIS A 221 17.59 9.49 -6.95
N GLU A 222 16.77 10.47 -7.29
CA GLU A 222 16.06 11.27 -6.30
C GLU A 222 15.03 10.46 -5.50
N MET A 223 14.30 9.54 -6.16
CA MET A 223 13.42 8.60 -5.47
C MET A 223 14.19 7.75 -4.46
N THR A 224 15.35 7.21 -4.85
CA THR A 224 16.23 6.47 -3.94
C THR A 224 16.69 7.35 -2.77
N ARG A 225 17.11 8.59 -3.04
CA ARG A 225 17.53 9.53 -1.99
C ARG A 225 16.44 9.76 -0.96
N LEU A 226 15.21 10.01 -1.40
CA LEU A 226 14.06 10.23 -0.52
C LEU A 226 13.77 8.98 0.34
N LEU A 227 13.70 7.80 -0.29
CA LEU A 227 13.38 6.55 0.41
C LEU A 227 14.47 6.13 1.39
N ASP A 228 15.74 6.33 1.03
CA ASP A 228 16.90 5.96 1.85
C ASP A 228 17.12 6.94 3.01
N GLY A 229 16.66 8.19 2.86
CA GLY A 229 16.62 9.17 3.94
C GLY A 229 15.67 8.79 5.08
N GLY A 230 14.64 7.98 4.80
CA GLY A 230 13.76 7.43 5.82
C GLY A 230 12.72 8.42 6.38
N GLU A 231 12.62 9.62 5.82
CA GLU A 231 11.66 10.64 6.26
C GLU A 231 10.21 10.13 6.19
N GLN A 232 9.87 9.32 5.18
CA GLN A 232 8.58 8.65 5.06
C GLN A 232 8.25 7.70 6.21
N LYS A 233 9.19 7.35 7.10
CA LYS A 233 8.90 6.54 8.29
C LYS A 233 8.26 7.33 9.43
N THR A 234 8.05 8.63 9.26
CA THR A 234 7.44 9.50 10.29
C THR A 234 6.13 10.13 9.79
N PRO A 235 5.07 10.21 10.62
CA PRO A 235 3.80 10.84 10.25
C PRO A 235 3.93 12.30 9.79
N GLU A 236 4.91 13.02 10.31
CA GLU A 236 5.16 14.44 10.03
C GLU A 236 5.68 14.65 8.61
N ARG A 237 6.61 13.80 8.18
CA ARG A 237 7.27 13.92 6.86
C ARG A 237 6.67 13.01 5.79
N TYR A 238 5.77 12.10 6.16
CA TYR A 238 5.13 11.17 5.22
C TYR A 238 4.47 11.90 4.05
N ARG A 239 3.66 12.92 4.33
CA ARG A 239 2.97 13.71 3.30
C ARG A 239 3.96 14.32 2.30
N GLU A 240 4.95 15.05 2.80
CA GLU A 240 5.96 15.73 1.97
C GLU A 240 6.70 14.73 1.08
N THR A 241 7.09 13.59 1.64
CA THR A 241 7.79 12.54 0.90
C THR A 241 6.90 11.90 -0.16
N MET A 242 5.64 11.60 0.16
CA MET A 242 4.70 11.02 -0.81
C MET A 242 4.39 11.97 -1.96
N THR A 243 4.15 13.26 -1.67
CA THR A 243 3.95 14.29 -2.70
C THR A 243 5.17 14.40 -3.62
N ALA A 244 6.39 14.38 -3.07
CA ALA A 244 7.61 14.40 -3.87
C ALA A 244 7.75 13.15 -4.75
N LEU A 245 7.48 11.96 -4.19
CA LEU A 245 7.50 10.70 -4.94
C LEU A 245 6.48 10.70 -6.10
N PHE A 246 5.26 11.20 -5.87
CA PHE A 246 4.26 11.33 -6.93
C PHE A 246 4.74 12.22 -8.06
N GLY A 247 5.31 13.40 -7.75
CA GLY A 247 5.89 14.28 -8.76
C GLY A 247 7.02 13.62 -9.58
N LEU A 248 7.87 12.81 -8.95
CA LEU A 248 8.95 12.09 -9.63
C LEU A 248 8.42 11.04 -10.62
N MET A 249 7.31 10.38 -10.27
CA MET A 249 6.61 9.42 -11.12
C MET A 249 5.63 10.07 -12.11
N SER A 250 5.55 11.40 -12.16
CA SER A 250 4.56 12.16 -12.94
C SER A 250 3.10 11.91 -12.52
N LEU A 251 2.85 11.38 -11.32
CA LEU A 251 1.51 11.31 -10.74
C LEU A 251 1.07 12.70 -10.24
N PRO A 252 -0.25 12.98 -10.16
CA PRO A 252 -0.74 14.19 -9.54
C PRO A 252 -0.21 14.34 -8.11
N ALA A 253 0.42 15.48 -7.85
CA ALA A 253 0.95 15.84 -6.54
C ALA A 253 -0.09 16.58 -5.69
N ASP A 254 -1.15 17.11 -6.31
CA ASP A 254 -2.27 17.78 -5.64
C ASP A 254 -3.23 16.73 -5.05
N VAL A 255 -2.84 16.26 -3.88
CA VAL A 255 -3.54 15.23 -3.13
C VAL A 255 -3.92 15.80 -1.77
N SER A 256 -5.20 15.66 -1.43
CA SER A 256 -5.68 16.05 -0.11
C SER A 256 -5.44 14.91 0.88
N TYR A 257 -4.80 15.24 1.99
CA TYR A 257 -4.49 14.30 3.06
C TYR A 257 -5.34 14.61 4.29
N CYS A 258 -5.76 13.57 4.99
CA CYS A 258 -6.41 13.69 6.29
C CYS A 258 -5.72 12.80 7.31
N ARG A 259 -5.75 13.20 8.58
CA ARG A 259 -5.32 12.36 9.68
C ARG A 259 -6.53 11.78 10.38
N LEU A 260 -6.41 10.56 10.90
CA LEU A 260 -7.43 10.00 11.77
C LEU A 260 -7.22 10.50 13.19
N ARG A 261 -8.30 10.94 13.83
CA ARG A 261 -8.31 11.34 15.24
C ARG A 261 -9.19 10.39 16.04
N PRO A 262 -8.69 9.92 17.21
CA PRO A 262 -9.49 9.06 18.08
C PRO A 262 -10.71 9.83 18.59
N ARG A 263 -11.77 9.09 18.90
CA ARG A 263 -12.99 9.60 19.52
C ARG A 263 -13.46 8.64 20.58
N ASP A 264 -13.72 9.15 21.79
CA ASP A 264 -14.14 8.30 22.90
C ASP A 264 -15.44 7.56 22.58
N GLY A 265 -15.37 6.22 22.59
CA GLY A 265 -16.51 5.33 22.32
C GLY A 265 -17.06 5.39 20.89
N LEU A 266 -16.37 6.03 19.94
CA LEU A 266 -16.83 6.22 18.56
C LEU A 266 -15.71 5.93 17.55
N PRO A 267 -16.05 5.56 16.30
CA PRO A 267 -15.04 5.41 15.25
C PRO A 267 -14.24 6.72 15.06
N PRO A 268 -12.95 6.60 14.68
CA PRO A 268 -12.10 7.76 14.49
C PRO A 268 -12.66 8.68 13.40
N ARG A 269 -12.36 9.97 13.50
CA ARG A 269 -12.79 10.98 12.51
C ARG A 269 -11.62 11.43 11.67
N ALA A 270 -11.84 11.59 10.38
CA ALA A 270 -10.89 12.24 9.48
C ALA A 270 -10.84 13.75 9.76
N GLU A 271 -9.64 14.26 10.02
CA GLU A 271 -9.32 15.68 10.11
C GLU A 271 -8.50 16.06 8.87
N CYS A 272 -9.14 16.78 7.95
CA CYS A 272 -8.55 17.22 6.69
C CYS A 272 -8.11 18.67 6.81
N ALA A 273 -6.89 18.96 6.36
CA ALA A 273 -6.35 20.32 6.29
C ALA A 273 -6.62 20.95 4.93
#